data_AF-A0A6I5CM52-F1
#
_entry.id   AF-A0A6I5CM52-F1
#
_cell.length_a   1.000
_cell.length_b   1.000
_cell.length_c   1.000
_cell.angle_alpha   90.00
_cell.angle_beta   90.00
_cell.angle_gamma   90.00
#
_symmetry.space_group_name_H-M   'P 1'
#
loop_
_entity.id
_entity.type
_entity.pdbx_description
1 polymer ?
#
loop_
_entity_poly.entity_id
_entity_poly.type
_entity_poly.pdbx_seq_one_letter_code
_entity_poly.pdbx_strand_id
1 'polypeptide(L)'
;VRRALTAGAVLAAAAVVLVGGLGAGTALLAERFDSITRVADAPDQSVRDRYALWSAAVGSWREHPVTGVGLKNFPQVRDGHAPLSLSAASDTGGAGAAFRRQPLLSPHDMYLLVLSEQGLAGLTAVAASWLVLLVCALRGLRRAR
;
A
#
# COMPACT_ATOMS: atom_id res chain seq x y z
N VAL A 1 30.06 16.13 -21.62
CA VAL A 1 29.31 14.97 -21.07
C VAL A 1 28.09 15.38 -20.24
N ARG A 2 28.23 16.07 -19.10
CA ARG A 2 27.10 16.42 -18.21
C ARG A 2 25.96 17.21 -18.89
N ARG A 3 26.29 18.20 -19.73
CA ARG A 3 25.29 18.98 -20.50
C ARG A 3 24.54 18.14 -21.54
N ALA A 4 25.23 17.21 -22.20
CA ALA A 4 24.64 16.30 -23.17
C ALA A 4 23.68 15.30 -22.49
N LEU A 5 24.02 14.81 -21.29
CA LEU A 5 23.15 13.94 -20.50
C LEU A 5 21.88 14.68 -20.04
N THR A 6 22.00 15.92 -19.57
CA THR A 6 20.81 16.73 -19.24
C THR A 6 19.96 17.04 -20.46
N ALA A 7 20.56 17.35 -21.61
CA ALA A 7 19.82 17.61 -22.84
C ALA A 7 19.08 16.35 -23.32
N GLY A 8 19.74 15.19 -23.26
CA GLY A 8 19.12 13.90 -23.57
C GLY A 8 17.96 13.57 -22.63
N ALA A 9 18.11 13.80 -21.32
CA ALA A 9 17.04 13.58 -20.34
C ALA A 9 15.84 14.51 -20.57
N VAL A 10 16.08 15.78 -20.90
CA VAL A 10 15.02 16.75 -21.21
C VAL A 10 14.28 16.36 -22.49
N LEU A 11 15.00 15.96 -23.54
CA LEU A 11 14.39 15.50 -24.79
C LEU A 11 13.56 14.22 -24.60
N ALA A 12 14.06 13.26 -23.79
CA ALA A 12 13.32 12.05 -23.45
C ALA A 12 12.04 12.38 -22.66
N ALA A 13 12.13 13.27 -21.67
CA ALA A 13 10.95 13.72 -20.92
C ALA A 13 9.93 14.43 -21.81
N ALA A 14 10.39 15.31 -22.70
CA ALA A 14 9.52 16.02 -23.65
C ALA A 14 8.85 15.03 -24.63
N ALA A 15 9.58 14.03 -25.13
CA ALA A 15 9.02 12.99 -25.98
C ALA A 15 7.94 12.16 -25.26
N VAL A 16 8.16 11.79 -23.99
CA VAL A 16 7.16 11.08 -23.16
C VAL A 16 5.90 11.94 -22.99
N VAL A 17 6.05 13.23 -22.68
CA VAL A 17 4.91 14.15 -22.52
C VAL A 17 4.16 14.34 -23.84
N LEU A 18 4.86 14.46 -24.97
CA LEU A 18 4.24 14.58 -26.30
C LEU A 18 3.50 13.30 -26.69
N VAL A 19 4.11 12.13 -26.51
CA VAL A 19 3.46 10.83 -26.81
C VAL A 19 2.23 10.61 -25.94
N GLY A 20 2.32 10.91 -24.63
CA GLY A 20 1.17 10.85 -23.72
C GLY A 20 0.09 11.88 -24.03
N GLY A 21 0.47 13.12 -24.38
CA GLY A 21 -0.44 14.22 -24.69
C GLY A 21 -1.16 14.09 -26.03
N LEU A 22 -0.54 13.44 -27.03
CA LEU A 22 -1.17 13.12 -28.33
C LEU A 22 -2.14 11.94 -28.24
N GLY A 23 -2.30 11.35 -27.06
CA GLY A 23 -3.30 10.33 -26.80
C GLY A 23 -2.98 8.94 -27.35
N ALA A 24 -1.75 8.70 -27.80
CA ALA A 24 -1.32 7.37 -28.25
C ALA A 24 -1.44 6.37 -27.08
N GLY A 25 -2.31 5.35 -27.23
CA GLY A 25 -2.58 4.37 -26.17
C GLY A 25 -3.63 4.79 -25.14
N THR A 26 -4.30 5.93 -25.30
CA THR A 26 -5.35 6.39 -24.36
C THR A 26 -6.58 5.49 -24.30
N ALA A 27 -6.92 4.79 -25.38
CA ALA A 27 -8.02 3.81 -25.36
C ALA A 27 -7.75 2.65 -24.39
N LEU A 28 -6.52 2.11 -24.40
CA LEU A 28 -6.09 1.10 -23.44
C LEU A 28 -6.04 1.67 -22.02
N LEU A 29 -5.59 2.92 -21.85
CA LEU A 29 -5.62 3.58 -20.54
C LEU A 29 -7.06 3.77 -20.03
N ALA A 30 -7.98 4.22 -20.88
CA ALA A 30 -9.39 4.40 -20.56
C ALA A 30 -10.05 3.06 -20.18
N GLU A 31 -9.75 1.98 -20.91
CA GLU A 31 -10.21 0.63 -20.59
C GLU A 31 -9.66 0.14 -19.24
N ARG A 32 -8.40 0.47 -18.92
CA ARG A 32 -7.82 0.18 -17.60
C ARG A 32 -8.45 1.02 -16.49
N PHE A 33 -8.72 2.30 -16.72
CA PHE A 33 -9.44 3.14 -15.75
C PHE A 33 -10.85 2.62 -15.50
N ASP A 34 -11.60 2.27 -16.56
CA ASP A 34 -12.95 1.70 -16.44
C ASP A 34 -12.93 0.34 -15.72
N SER A 35 -11.93 -0.50 -15.99
CA SER A 35 -11.71 -1.74 -15.24
C SER A 35 -11.39 -1.51 -13.77
N ILE A 36 -10.68 -0.43 -13.42
CA ILE A 36 -10.37 -0.08 -12.02
C ILE A 36 -11.64 0.39 -11.30
N THR A 37 -12.46 1.23 -11.95
CA THR A 37 -13.71 1.72 -11.37
C THR A 37 -14.75 0.62 -11.22
N ARG A 38 -14.81 -0.34 -12.15
CA ARG A 38 -15.73 -1.49 -12.06
C ARG A 38 -15.51 -2.37 -10.83
N VAL A 39 -14.25 -2.48 -10.36
CA VAL A 39 -13.93 -3.20 -9.12
C VAL A 39 -14.45 -2.45 -7.89
N ALA A 40 -14.59 -1.13 -7.96
CA ALA A 40 -15.16 -0.34 -6.86
C ALA A 40 -16.68 -0.56 -6.72
N ASP A 41 -17.40 -0.73 -7.83
CA ASP A 41 -18.86 -0.90 -7.82
C ASP A 41 -19.31 -2.32 -7.43
N ALA A 42 -18.53 -3.35 -7.77
CA ALA A 42 -18.82 -4.75 -7.46
C ALA A 42 -17.55 -5.52 -7.04
N PRO A 43 -17.04 -5.27 -5.82
CA PRO A 43 -15.78 -5.86 -5.38
C PRO A 43 -15.92 -7.38 -5.18
N ASP A 44 -14.94 -8.11 -5.72
CA ASP A 44 -14.80 -9.53 -5.46
C ASP A 44 -14.53 -9.82 -3.96
N GLN A 45 -14.60 -11.11 -3.58
CA GLN A 45 -14.36 -11.50 -2.19
C GLN A 45 -12.98 -11.07 -1.69
N SER A 46 -11.95 -11.15 -2.53
CA SER A 46 -10.58 -10.82 -2.13
C SER A 46 -10.39 -9.33 -1.80
N VAL A 47 -11.09 -8.45 -2.52
CA VAL A 47 -11.10 -7.01 -2.27
C VAL A 47 -11.89 -6.69 -0.99
N ARG A 48 -13.06 -7.32 -0.80
CA ARG A 48 -13.84 -7.18 0.44
C ARG A 48 -13.04 -7.63 1.65
N ASP A 49 -12.29 -8.73 1.53
CA ASP A 49 -11.46 -9.23 2.62
C ASP A 49 -10.33 -8.27 2.98
N ARG A 50 -9.71 -7.62 1.98
CA ARG A 50 -8.70 -6.57 2.21
C ARG A 50 -9.30 -5.36 2.93
N TYR A 51 -10.47 -4.90 2.52
CA TYR A 51 -11.12 -3.77 3.20
C TYR A 51 -11.49 -4.10 4.65
N ALA A 52 -11.95 -5.31 4.91
CA ALA A 52 -12.20 -5.80 6.27
C ALA A 52 -10.91 -5.85 7.12
N LEU A 53 -9.79 -6.25 6.52
CA LEU A 53 -8.48 -6.21 7.16
C LEU A 53 -7.99 -4.79 7.43
N TRP A 54 -8.25 -3.85 6.51
CA TRP A 54 -7.88 -2.43 6.68
C TRP A 54 -8.72 -1.76 7.76
N SER A 55 -10.03 -2.03 7.80
CA SER A 55 -10.90 -1.54 8.87
C SER A 55 -10.45 -2.08 10.22
N ALA A 56 -10.01 -3.34 10.29
CA ALA A 56 -9.47 -3.92 11.51
C ALA A 56 -8.20 -3.19 11.99
N ALA A 57 -7.27 -2.89 11.08
CA ALA A 57 -6.04 -2.17 11.41
C ALA A 57 -6.31 -0.74 11.89
N VAL A 58 -7.22 -0.02 11.21
CA VAL A 58 -7.62 1.33 11.63
C VAL A 58 -8.36 1.30 12.97
N GLY A 59 -9.21 0.29 13.20
CA GLY A 59 -9.89 0.06 14.47
C GLY A 59 -8.90 -0.10 15.62
N SER A 60 -7.97 -1.06 15.51
CA SER A 60 -6.97 -1.30 16.56
C SER A 60 -6.05 -0.10 16.80
N TRP A 61 -5.73 0.66 15.74
CA TRP A 61 -4.95 1.88 15.88
C TRP A 61 -5.69 2.97 16.66
N ARG A 62 -7.01 3.14 16.46
CA ARG A 62 -7.79 4.15 17.19
C ARG A 62 -7.80 3.91 18.69
N GLU A 63 -7.67 2.66 19.13
CA GLU A 63 -7.55 2.29 20.55
C GLU A 63 -6.15 2.59 21.11
N HIS A 64 -5.11 2.42 20.29
CA HIS A 64 -3.70 2.61 20.68
C HIS A 64 -2.96 3.57 19.73
N PRO A 65 -3.32 4.86 19.67
CA PRO A 65 -2.92 5.74 18.57
C PRO A 65 -1.42 6.04 18.50
N VAL A 66 -0.74 6.11 19.65
CA VAL A 66 0.67 6.48 19.73
C VAL A 66 1.58 5.30 19.43
N THR A 67 1.35 4.17 20.12
CA THR A 67 2.26 3.02 20.13
C THR A 67 1.76 1.82 19.33
N GLY A 68 0.50 1.82 18.91
CA GLY A 68 -0.14 0.64 18.34
C GLY A 68 -0.29 -0.50 19.35
N VAL A 69 -0.68 -1.67 18.85
CA VAL A 69 -0.96 -2.87 19.64
C VAL A 69 0.28 -3.73 19.94
N GLY A 70 1.46 -3.32 19.47
CA GLY A 70 2.71 -4.07 19.58
C GLY A 70 3.03 -4.89 18.33
N LEU A 71 4.33 -5.13 18.13
CA LEU A 71 4.86 -5.86 16.98
C LEU A 71 4.32 -7.29 16.91
N LYS A 72 3.89 -7.69 15.71
CA LYS A 72 3.29 -9.01 15.43
C LYS A 72 2.02 -9.30 16.23
N ASN A 73 1.37 -8.27 16.78
CA ASN A 73 0.17 -8.43 17.59
C ASN A 73 -1.12 -8.13 16.81
N PHE A 74 -1.02 -7.74 15.54
CA PHE A 74 -2.19 -7.51 14.68
C PHE A 74 -3.12 -8.74 14.59
N PRO A 75 -2.65 -9.99 14.38
CA PRO A 75 -3.53 -11.16 14.28
C PRO A 75 -4.41 -11.40 15.51
N GLN A 76 -3.93 -11.03 16.70
CA GLN A 76 -4.56 -11.24 18.00
C GLN A 76 -5.73 -10.27 18.20
N VAL A 77 -5.59 -9.04 17.70
CA VAL A 77 -6.62 -7.99 17.82
C VAL A 77 -7.55 -7.92 16.60
N ARG A 78 -7.16 -8.54 15.48
CA ARG A 78 -7.89 -8.49 14.19
C ARG A 78 -9.34 -8.91 14.35
N ASP A 79 -9.60 -10.05 14.97
CA ASP A 79 -10.95 -10.64 15.00
C ASP A 79 -11.94 -9.82 15.83
N GLY A 80 -11.45 -9.01 16.78
CA GLY A 80 -12.28 -8.05 17.52
C GLY A 80 -12.72 -6.84 16.68
N HIS A 81 -12.03 -6.58 15.57
CA HIS A 81 -12.25 -5.41 14.72
C HIS A 81 -12.69 -5.75 13.29
N ALA A 82 -12.62 -7.02 12.90
CA ALA A 82 -13.02 -7.50 11.59
C ALA A 82 -14.46 -8.04 11.60
N PRO A 83 -15.23 -7.86 10.51
CA PRO A 83 -16.53 -8.49 10.38
C PRO A 83 -16.42 -10.01 10.39
N LEU A 84 -17.44 -10.68 10.94
CA LEU A 84 -17.52 -12.15 11.01
C LEU A 84 -17.42 -12.82 9.63
N SER A 85 -17.86 -12.14 8.57
CA SER A 85 -17.73 -12.61 7.19
C SER A 85 -16.28 -12.85 6.78
N LEU A 86 -15.32 -12.00 7.21
CA LEU A 86 -13.89 -12.22 6.94
C LEU A 86 -13.38 -13.46 7.69
N SER A 87 -13.75 -13.58 8.97
CA SER A 87 -13.30 -14.67 9.82
C SER A 87 -13.83 -16.03 9.34
N ALA A 88 -15.07 -16.07 8.86
CA ALA A 88 -15.70 -17.28 8.32
C ALA A 88 -15.30 -17.59 6.87
N ALA A 89 -15.03 -16.57 6.04
CA ALA A 89 -14.64 -16.74 4.63
C ALA A 89 -13.15 -17.03 4.42
N SER A 90 -12.32 -16.91 5.47
CA SER A 90 -10.89 -17.29 5.43
C SER A 90 -10.65 -18.81 5.32
N ASP A 91 -11.66 -19.58 4.95
CA ASP A 91 -11.58 -21.02 4.70
C ASP A 91 -11.03 -21.32 3.30
N THR A 92 -10.17 -22.32 3.21
CA THR A 92 -9.64 -22.85 1.95
C THR A 92 -10.29 -24.18 1.55
N GLY A 93 -11.40 -24.58 2.19
CA GLY A 93 -12.11 -25.84 1.97
C GLY A 93 -12.69 -26.01 0.57
N GLY A 94 -11.84 -26.28 -0.42
CA GLY A 94 -12.21 -26.70 -1.77
C GLY A 94 -11.35 -27.87 -2.23
N ALA A 95 -11.97 -28.86 -2.90
CA ALA A 95 -11.35 -30.09 -3.44
C ALA A 95 -10.88 -31.15 -2.40
N GLY A 96 -11.68 -31.42 -1.35
CA GLY A 96 -11.49 -32.58 -0.47
C GLY A 96 -10.63 -32.33 0.79
N ALA A 97 -10.23 -31.09 1.06
CA ALA A 97 -9.60 -30.69 2.31
C ALA A 97 -10.66 -30.31 3.37
N ALA A 98 -10.43 -30.71 4.62
CA ALA A 98 -11.21 -30.23 5.76
C ALA A 98 -11.03 -28.71 5.95
N PHE A 99 -12.02 -28.06 6.56
CA PHE A 99 -11.99 -26.63 6.91
C PHE A 99 -10.64 -26.24 7.50
N ARG A 100 -9.96 -25.27 6.87
CA ARG A 100 -8.71 -24.72 7.38
C ARG A 100 -8.75 -23.21 7.25
N ARG A 101 -8.77 -22.56 8.41
CA ARG A 101 -8.72 -21.11 8.52
C ARG A 101 -7.33 -20.59 8.17
N GLN A 102 -7.25 -19.70 7.19
CA GLN A 102 -6.01 -19.05 6.82
C GLN A 102 -5.60 -18.04 7.91
N PRO A 103 -4.35 -18.08 8.41
CA PRO A 103 -3.86 -17.07 9.33
C PRO A 103 -3.63 -15.76 8.54
N LEU A 104 -4.62 -14.86 8.53
CA LEU A 104 -4.49 -13.53 7.95
C LEU A 104 -3.62 -12.64 8.86
N LEU A 105 -2.30 -12.75 8.68
CA LEU A 105 -1.30 -12.23 9.63
C LEU A 105 -1.07 -10.72 9.57
N SER A 106 -1.53 -10.05 8.52
CA SER A 106 -1.33 -8.62 8.31
C SER A 106 -2.51 -8.03 7.56
N PRO A 107 -2.70 -6.70 7.59
CA PRO A 107 -3.77 -6.06 6.84
C PRO A 107 -3.54 -6.06 5.32
N HIS A 108 -2.48 -6.72 4.83
CA HIS A 108 -2.07 -6.69 3.43
C HIS A 108 -1.75 -5.27 2.91
N ASP A 109 -1.43 -4.36 3.83
CA ASP A 109 -0.88 -3.02 3.59
C ASP A 109 0.19 -2.78 4.66
N MET A 110 1.42 -2.49 4.22
CA MET A 110 2.55 -2.34 5.14
C MET A 110 2.44 -1.09 6.01
N TYR A 111 1.84 0.00 5.50
CA TYR A 111 1.67 1.23 6.26
C TYR A 111 0.59 1.07 7.31
N LEU A 112 -0.52 0.41 6.98
CA LEU A 112 -1.54 0.07 7.96
C LEU A 112 -1.04 -0.93 9.00
N LEU A 113 -0.15 -1.85 8.62
CA LEU A 113 0.50 -2.76 9.58
C LEU A 113 1.40 -1.99 10.57
N VAL A 114 2.24 -1.08 10.07
CA VAL A 114 3.08 -0.23 10.94
C VAL A 114 2.20 0.66 11.82
N LEU A 115 1.14 1.24 11.27
CA LEU A 115 0.21 2.08 12.02
C LEU A 115 -0.54 1.30 13.11
N SER A 116 -1.01 0.09 12.83
CA SER A 116 -1.72 -0.73 13.82
C SER A 116 -0.79 -1.29 14.89
N GLU A 117 0.40 -1.77 14.52
CA GLU A 117 1.33 -2.42 15.46
C GLU A 117 2.24 -1.45 16.22
N GLN A 118 2.61 -0.31 15.61
CA GLN A 118 3.58 0.63 16.18
C GLN A 118 3.04 2.06 16.32
N GLY A 119 1.80 2.31 15.89
CA GLY A 119 1.13 3.60 16.03
C GLY A 119 1.77 4.72 15.23
N LEU A 120 1.39 5.96 15.56
CA LEU A 120 1.98 7.16 14.96
C LEU A 120 3.48 7.27 15.24
N ALA A 121 3.98 6.72 16.35
CA ALA A 121 5.40 6.70 16.66
C ALA A 121 6.19 5.92 15.60
N GLY A 122 5.77 4.69 15.29
CA GLY A 122 6.40 3.87 14.26
C GLY A 122 6.31 4.51 12.87
N LEU A 123 5.14 5.01 12.50
CA LEU A 123 4.94 5.64 11.18
C LEU A 123 5.82 6.90 11.03
N THR A 124 5.93 7.72 12.08
CA THR A 124 6.79 8.90 12.10
C THR A 124 8.27 8.53 12.00
N ALA A 125 8.70 7.47 12.68
CA ALA A 125 10.08 6.99 12.60
C ALA A 125 10.46 6.56 11.18
N VAL A 126 9.57 5.83 10.49
CA VAL A 126 9.76 5.44 9.08
C VAL A 126 9.86 6.69 8.19
N ALA A 127 8.91 7.63 8.30
CA ALA A 127 8.92 8.85 7.49
C ALA A 127 10.18 9.70 7.74
N ALA A 128 10.59 9.85 9.00
CA ALA A 128 11.78 10.59 9.40
C ALA A 128 13.06 9.93 8.84
N SER A 129 13.15 8.60 8.82
CA SER A 129 14.32 7.89 8.28
C SER A 129 14.54 8.20 6.80
N TRP A 130 13.48 8.16 5.99
CA TRP A 130 13.52 8.51 4.57
C TRP A 130 13.88 9.97 4.35
N LEU A 131 13.32 10.88 5.16
CA LEU A 131 13.64 12.30 5.10
C LEU A 131 15.12 12.56 5.40
N VAL A 132 15.69 11.91 6.42
CA VAL A 132 17.11 12.03 6.77
C VAL A 132 17.98 11.54 5.62
N LEU A 133 17.69 10.39 5.03
CA LEU A 133 18.42 9.87 3.86
C LEU A 133 18.38 10.84 2.68
N LEU A 134 17.20 11.38 2.36
CA LEU A 134 17.03 12.37 1.30
C LEU A 134 17.86 13.63 1.58
N VAL A 135 17.79 14.17 2.79
CA VAL A 135 18.54 15.36 3.17
C VAL A 135 20.06 15.11 3.09
N CYS A 136 20.52 13.95 3.54
CA CYS A 136 21.92 13.55 3.44
C CYS A 136 22.38 13.43 1.98
N ALA A 137 21.58 12.79 1.12
CA ALA A 137 21.86 12.69 -0.31
C ALA A 137 21.94 14.08 -0.98
N LEU A 138 21.00 14.97 -0.68
CA LEU A 138 20.99 16.35 -1.20
C LEU A 138 22.20 17.15 -0.72
N ARG A 139 22.60 17.00 0.55
CA ARG A 139 23.82 17.62 1.08
C ARG A 139 25.08 17.08 0.39
N GLY A 140 25.15 15.78 0.15
CA GLY A 140 26.24 15.16 -0.61
C GLY A 140 26.33 15.71 -2.05
N LEU A 141 25.20 15.79 -2.75
CA LEU A 141 25.14 16.35 -4.11
C LEU A 141 25.56 17.82 -4.16
N ARG A 142 25.24 18.62 -3.13
CA ARG A 142 25.66 20.03 -3.05
C ARG A 142 27.16 20.17 -2.79
N ARG A 143 27.76 19.29 -1.98
CA ARG A 143 29.21 19.31 -1.70
C ARG A 143 30.06 18.83 -2.89
N ALA A 144 29.50 17.97 -3.73
CA ALA A 144 30.17 17.43 -4.92
C ALA A 144 30.02 18.32 -6.17
N ARG A 145 29.28 19.42 -6.07
CA ARG A 145 29.13 20.43 -7.14
C ARG A 145 30.01 21.62 -6.84
#